data_AF-A0A4R7C8N3-F1
#
_entry.id   AF-A0A4R7C8N3-F1
#
_cell.length_a   1.000
_cell.length_b   1.000
_cell.length_c   1.000
_cell.angle_alpha   90.00
_cell.angle_beta   90.00
_cell.angle_gamma   90.00
#
_symmetry.space_group_name_H-M   'P 1'
#
loop_
_entity.id
_entity.type
_entity.pdbx_description
1 polymer ?
#
loop_
_entity_poly.entity_id
_entity_poly.type
_entity_poly.pdbx_seq_one_letter_code
_entity_poly.pdbx_strand_id
1 'polypeptide(L)'
;MHERFDGALRRLLFAAAIGAAPLAASSGASAASFDCKLAALPAEKAICGNANLSRLDDSTAGMYLLIVGSGAPAATMSRVKQAQTKFLQTRNACGTDIDCLVDAYTSQMMFLRNEKSNLGL
;
A
#
# COMPACT_ATOMS: atom_id res chain seq x y z
N MET A 1 15.01 26.91 48.66
CA MET A 1 15.74 27.29 47.43
C MET A 1 14.74 27.95 46.49
N HIS A 2 14.45 29.22 46.74
CA HIS A 2 13.62 30.10 45.91
C HIS A 2 14.58 30.92 45.07
N GLU A 3 14.43 30.95 43.75
CA GLU A 3 15.05 32.00 42.93
C GLU A 3 13.98 32.61 42.03
N ARG A 4 13.67 33.88 42.31
CA ARG A 4 12.72 34.75 41.62
C ARG A 4 13.47 35.46 40.51
N PHE A 5 12.89 35.54 39.32
CA PHE A 5 13.19 36.62 38.37
C PHE A 5 11.87 37.10 37.76
N ASP A 6 11.31 38.14 38.40
CA ASP A 6 10.30 39.03 37.84
C ASP A 6 10.98 40.01 36.87
N GLY A 7 10.43 40.18 35.67
CA GLY A 7 10.97 41.13 34.69
C GLY A 7 10.13 41.26 33.42
N ALA A 8 9.25 42.27 33.41
CA ALA A 8 8.67 42.94 32.25
C ALA A 8 7.54 42.24 31.45
N LEU A 9 6.33 42.52 31.91
CA LEU A 9 5.09 42.72 31.16
C LEU A 9 5.31 43.40 29.78
N ARG A 10 5.06 42.68 28.68
CA ARG A 10 4.55 43.28 27.43
C ARG A 10 3.22 42.62 27.11
N ARG A 11 2.13 43.34 27.43
CA ARG A 11 0.79 43.05 26.92
C ARG A 11 0.78 43.38 25.43
N LEU A 12 0.56 42.38 24.58
CA LEU A 12 -0.25 42.57 23.38
C LEU A 12 -1.20 41.38 23.28
N LEU A 13 -2.48 41.72 23.40
CA LEU A 13 -3.63 40.87 23.16
C LEU A 13 -3.62 40.49 21.67
N PHE A 14 -3.59 39.21 21.35
CA PHE A 14 -4.18 38.73 20.11
C PHE A 14 -5.24 37.70 20.47
N ALA A 15 -6.46 38.09 20.10
CA ALA A 15 -7.70 37.38 20.30
C ALA A 15 -7.61 35.93 19.81
N ALA A 16 -8.30 35.07 20.51
CA ALA A 16 -8.59 33.70 20.13
C ALA A 16 -9.16 33.66 18.70
N ALA A 17 -8.37 33.19 17.75
CA ALA A 17 -8.87 32.60 16.52
C ALA A 17 -8.74 31.09 16.68
N ILE A 18 -9.90 30.44 16.76
CA ILE A 18 -10.10 29.01 16.89
C ILE A 18 -9.23 28.32 15.84
N GLY A 19 -8.16 27.66 16.29
CA GLY A 19 -7.32 26.83 15.45
C GLY A 19 -8.13 25.63 14.99
N ALA A 20 -8.76 25.73 13.82
CA ALA A 20 -9.18 24.57 13.07
C ALA A 20 -7.91 23.88 12.54
N ALA A 21 -7.28 23.07 13.39
CA ALA A 21 -6.24 22.16 12.96
C ALA A 21 -6.86 21.24 11.90
N PRO A 22 -6.26 21.12 10.69
CA PRO A 22 -6.70 20.10 9.74
C PRO A 22 -6.51 18.75 10.42
N LEU A 23 -7.59 17.95 10.47
CA LEU A 23 -7.49 16.53 10.77
C LEU A 23 -6.62 15.91 9.68
N ALA A 24 -5.32 15.80 9.93
CA ALA A 24 -4.44 14.96 9.15
C ALA A 24 -4.94 13.52 9.35
N ALA A 25 -5.77 13.06 8.41
CA ALA A 25 -6.11 11.65 8.27
C ALA A 25 -4.80 10.90 8.02
N SER A 26 -4.20 10.45 9.10
CA SER A 26 -3.05 9.57 9.06
C SER A 26 -3.59 8.23 8.57
N SER A 27 -3.49 7.98 7.26
CA SER A 27 -3.64 6.67 6.66
C SER A 27 -2.45 5.80 7.09
N GLY A 28 -2.41 5.50 8.39
CA GLY A 28 -1.44 4.61 9.00
C GLY A 28 -1.74 3.18 8.58
N ALA A 29 -0.83 2.63 7.77
CA ALA A 29 -0.65 1.19 7.51
C ALA A 29 -1.94 0.40 7.21
N SER A 30 -2.49 0.61 6.02
CA SER A 30 -3.10 -0.51 5.29
C SER A 30 -2.01 -0.98 4.33
N ALA A 31 -1.34 -2.07 4.72
CA ALA A 31 -0.12 -2.51 4.07
C ALA A 31 -0.43 -2.90 2.61
N ALA A 32 0.07 -2.08 1.70
CA ALA A 32 0.23 -2.38 0.29
C ALA A 32 1.71 -2.68 0.08
N SER A 33 2.02 -3.44 -0.97
CA SER A 33 3.37 -3.93 -1.28
C SER A 33 4.34 -2.82 -1.74
N PHE A 34 3.89 -1.56 -1.73
CA PHE A 34 4.62 -0.36 -2.10
C PHE A 34 4.31 0.80 -1.13
N ASP A 35 5.16 1.83 -1.13
CA ASP A 35 4.93 3.02 -0.29
C ASP A 35 3.78 3.85 -0.83
N CYS A 36 2.66 3.88 -0.10
CA CYS A 36 1.48 4.65 -0.45
C CYS A 36 1.72 6.16 -0.57
N LYS A 37 2.78 6.71 0.03
CA LYS A 37 3.17 8.11 -0.15
C LYS A 37 3.73 8.38 -1.55
N LEU A 38 4.17 7.34 -2.25
CA LEU A 38 4.73 7.39 -3.60
C LEU A 38 3.73 6.95 -4.68
N ALA A 39 2.48 6.64 -4.31
CA ALA A 39 1.44 6.21 -5.24
C ALA A 39 1.16 7.28 -6.31
N ALA A 40 1.47 6.97 -7.56
CA ALA A 40 1.34 7.89 -8.69
C ALA A 40 0.09 7.58 -9.53
N LEU A 41 -0.21 6.30 -9.71
CA LEU A 41 -1.28 5.84 -10.58
C LEU A 41 -2.65 5.87 -9.86
N PRO A 42 -3.76 6.04 -10.60
CA PRO A 42 -5.11 5.98 -10.01
C PRO A 42 -5.37 4.66 -9.27
N ALA A 43 -4.93 3.53 -9.85
CA ALA A 43 -5.00 2.22 -9.21
C ALA A 43 -4.24 2.15 -7.90
N GLU A 44 -3.01 2.67 -7.86
CA GLU A 44 -2.19 2.69 -6.64
C GLU A 44 -2.85 3.51 -5.53
N LYS A 45 -3.42 4.65 -5.88
CA LYS A 45 -4.17 5.49 -4.92
C LYS A 45 -5.42 4.77 -4.41
N ALA A 46 -6.15 4.06 -5.28
CA ALA A 46 -7.31 3.26 -4.89
C ALA A 46 -6.92 2.11 -3.95
N ILE A 47 -5.80 1.42 -4.23
CA ILE A 47 -5.24 0.36 -3.37
C ILE A 47 -4.89 0.91 -2.00
N CYS A 48 -4.20 2.05 -1.94
CA CYS A 48 -3.81 2.69 -0.69
C CYS A 48 -4.98 3.25 0.12
N GLY A 49 -6.07 3.66 -0.55
CA GLY A 49 -7.28 4.16 0.09
C GLY A 49 -8.25 3.07 0.57
N ASN A 50 -8.00 1.80 0.22
CA ASN A 50 -8.91 0.70 0.53
C ASN A 50 -8.17 -0.45 1.23
N ALA A 51 -8.50 -0.66 2.51
CA ALA A 51 -7.84 -1.67 3.34
C ALA A 51 -7.95 -3.11 2.80
N ASN A 52 -9.02 -3.44 2.07
CA ASN A 52 -9.16 -4.77 1.48
C ASN A 52 -8.23 -4.93 0.27
N LEU A 53 -8.18 -3.93 -0.61
CA LEU A 53 -7.27 -3.92 -1.76
C LEU A 53 -5.81 -3.90 -1.34
N SER A 54 -5.46 -3.15 -0.29
CA SER A 54 -4.10 -3.14 0.24
C SER A 54 -3.70 -4.54 0.71
N ARG A 55 -4.53 -5.22 1.52
CA ARG A 55 -4.23 -6.60 1.98
C ARG A 55 -4.12 -7.60 0.82
N LEU A 56 -4.92 -7.44 -0.23
CA LEU A 56 -4.80 -8.25 -1.44
C LEU A 56 -3.47 -8.01 -2.16
N ASP A 57 -3.03 -6.74 -2.25
CA ASP A 57 -1.74 -6.36 -2.85
C ASP A 57 -0.57 -6.99 -2.09
N ASP A 58 -0.56 -6.86 -0.77
CA ASP A 58 0.43 -7.49 0.11
C ASP A 58 0.48 -9.01 -0.04
N SER A 59 -0.68 -9.66 0.01
CA SER A 59 -0.77 -11.12 -0.09
C SER A 59 -0.28 -11.62 -1.45
N THR A 60 -0.63 -10.89 -2.51
CA THR A 60 -0.20 -11.21 -3.88
C THR A 60 1.31 -11.04 -4.03
N ALA A 61 1.86 -9.93 -3.53
CA ALA A 61 3.29 -9.67 -3.56
C ALA A 61 4.09 -10.70 -2.74
N GLY A 62 3.62 -11.02 -1.53
CA GLY A 62 4.25 -12.04 -0.68
C GLY A 62 4.30 -13.42 -1.34
N MET A 63 3.20 -13.84 -1.99
CA MET A 63 3.17 -15.13 -2.69
C MET A 63 4.07 -15.15 -3.93
N TYR A 64 4.09 -14.05 -4.69
CA TYR A 64 5.02 -13.88 -5.80
C TYR A 64 6.48 -14.00 -5.33
N LEU A 65 6.87 -13.28 -4.27
CA LEU A 65 8.22 -13.28 -3.70
C LEU A 65 8.61 -14.67 -3.18
N LEU A 66 7.69 -15.38 -2.52
CA LEU A 66 7.90 -16.75 -2.08
C LEU A 66 8.24 -17.67 -3.25
N ILE A 67 7.49 -17.61 -4.36
CA ILE A 67 7.71 -18.48 -5.51
C ILE A 67 9.04 -18.15 -6.20
N VAL A 68 9.33 -16.88 -6.47
CA VAL A 68 10.58 -16.51 -7.15
C VAL A 68 11.82 -16.66 -6.27
N GLY A 69 11.66 -16.68 -4.94
CA GLY A 69 12.72 -16.93 -3.96
C GLY A 69 12.91 -18.42 -3.59
N SER A 70 12.06 -19.31 -4.09
CA SER A 70 12.04 -20.73 -3.68
C SER A 70 13.15 -21.61 -4.28
N GLY A 71 13.89 -21.11 -5.27
CA GLY A 71 14.78 -21.95 -6.08
C GLY A 71 14.06 -22.81 -7.12
N ALA A 72 12.80 -22.47 -7.46
CA ALA A 72 12.03 -23.13 -8.52
C ALA A 72 12.77 -23.15 -9.87
N PRO A 73 12.43 -24.10 -10.77
CA PRO A 73 13.03 -24.17 -12.10
C PRO A 73 12.95 -22.83 -12.85
N ALA A 74 14.01 -22.48 -13.59
CA ALA A 74 14.12 -21.20 -14.29
C ALA A 74 12.93 -20.89 -15.22
N ALA A 75 12.40 -21.91 -15.89
CA ALA A 75 11.21 -21.77 -16.74
C ALA A 75 9.96 -21.37 -15.93
N THR A 76 9.77 -21.94 -14.74
CA THR A 76 8.67 -21.57 -13.84
C THR A 76 8.83 -20.15 -13.31
N MET A 77 10.03 -19.77 -12.86
CA MET A 77 10.29 -18.39 -12.43
C MET A 77 10.04 -17.38 -13.56
N SER A 78 10.46 -17.69 -14.79
CA SER A 78 10.20 -16.85 -15.95
C SER A 78 8.71 -16.69 -16.23
N ARG A 79 7.94 -17.78 -16.19
CA ARG A 79 6.47 -17.76 -16.34
C ARG A 79 5.80 -16.90 -15.27
N VAL A 80 6.18 -17.08 -14.00
CA VAL A 80 5.63 -16.32 -12.87
C VAL A 80 5.94 -14.83 -12.98
N LYS A 81 7.17 -14.46 -13.35
CA LYS A 81 7.56 -13.06 -13.60
C LYS A 81 6.76 -12.44 -14.73
N GLN A 82 6.58 -13.15 -15.84
CA GLN A 82 5.77 -12.66 -16.97
C GLN A 82 4.30 -12.46 -16.58
N ALA A 83 3.72 -13.40 -15.83
CA ALA A 83 2.36 -13.26 -15.31
C ALA A 83 2.24 -12.07 -14.36
N GLN A 84 3.20 -11.86 -13.47
CA GLN A 84 3.22 -10.71 -12.55
C GLN A 84 3.27 -9.37 -13.31
N THR A 85 4.08 -9.26 -14.38
CA THR A 85 4.12 -8.06 -15.22
C THR A 85 2.77 -7.79 -15.89
N LYS A 86 2.13 -8.82 -16.45
CA LYS A 86 0.79 -8.69 -17.06
C LYS A 86 -0.25 -8.28 -16.03
N PHE A 87 -0.21 -8.89 -14.85
CA PHE A 87 -1.08 -8.51 -13.74
C PHE A 87 -0.95 -7.02 -13.38
N LEU A 88 0.27 -6.49 -13.27
CA LEU A 88 0.48 -5.06 -12.98
C LEU A 88 -0.11 -4.15 -14.08
N GLN A 89 0.00 -4.55 -15.35
CA GLN A 89 -0.62 -3.82 -16.46
C GLN A 89 -2.15 -3.82 -16.34
N THR A 90 -2.76 -4.99 -16.11
CA THR A 90 -4.21 -5.12 -15.91
C THR A 90 -4.70 -4.32 -14.70
N ARG A 91 -4.05 -4.49 -13.54
CA ARG A 91 -4.33 -3.75 -12.31
C ARG A 91 -4.32 -2.24 -12.55
N ASN A 92 -3.29 -1.74 -13.22
CA ASN A 92 -3.15 -0.31 -13.48
C ASN A 92 -4.20 0.21 -14.47
N ALA A 93 -4.61 -0.60 -15.45
CA ALA A 93 -5.66 -0.27 -16.40
C ALA A 93 -7.06 -0.13 -15.75
N CYS A 94 -7.31 -0.80 -14.62
CA CYS A 94 -8.56 -0.64 -13.87
C CYS A 94 -8.79 0.77 -13.32
N GLY A 95 -7.75 1.60 -13.23
CA GLY A 95 -7.87 2.93 -12.63
C GLY A 95 -8.38 2.82 -11.18
N THR A 96 -9.44 3.53 -10.83
CA THR A 96 -10.04 3.50 -9.48
C THR A 96 -11.22 2.54 -9.34
N ASP A 97 -11.50 1.71 -10.36
CA ASP A 97 -12.59 0.74 -10.32
C ASP A 97 -12.24 -0.39 -9.32
N ILE A 98 -12.96 -0.42 -8.20
CA ILE A 98 -12.69 -1.35 -7.11
C ILE A 98 -12.98 -2.79 -7.49
N ASP A 99 -14.07 -3.05 -8.23
CA ASP A 99 -14.44 -4.41 -8.61
C ASP A 99 -13.45 -4.96 -9.64
N CYS A 100 -13.06 -4.15 -10.62
CA CYS A 100 -11.99 -4.50 -11.56
C CYS A 100 -10.67 -4.83 -10.85
N LEU A 101 -10.30 -4.03 -9.84
CA LEU A 101 -9.08 -4.27 -9.05
C LEU A 101 -9.17 -5.58 -8.27
N VAL A 102 -10.31 -5.86 -7.62
CA VAL A 102 -10.55 -7.13 -6.91
C VAL A 102 -10.43 -8.31 -7.87
N ASP A 103 -11.03 -8.23 -9.05
CA ASP A 103 -10.95 -9.28 -10.07
C ASP A 103 -9.51 -9.52 -10.56
N ALA A 104 -8.75 -8.43 -10.78
CA ALA A 104 -7.34 -8.53 -11.16
C ALA A 104 -6.50 -9.24 -10.07
N TYR A 105 -6.69 -8.88 -8.79
CA TYR A 105 -5.99 -9.52 -7.68
C TYR A 105 -6.37 -10.98 -7.50
N THR A 106 -7.67 -11.29 -7.51
CA THR A 106 -8.16 -12.66 -7.30
C THR A 106 -7.66 -13.59 -8.39
N SER A 107 -7.71 -13.15 -9.66
CA SER A 107 -7.15 -13.90 -10.80
C SER A 107 -5.64 -14.18 -10.62
N GLN A 108 -4.86 -13.16 -10.26
CA GLN A 108 -3.42 -13.33 -10.04
C GLN A 108 -3.12 -14.24 -8.85
N MET A 109 -3.84 -14.09 -7.73
CA MET A 109 -3.69 -14.97 -6.57
C MET A 109 -4.01 -16.42 -6.91
N MET A 110 -5.03 -16.68 -7.73
CA MET A 110 -5.36 -18.04 -8.18
C MET A 110 -4.24 -18.65 -9.02
N PHE A 111 -3.68 -17.88 -9.95
CA PHE A 111 -2.51 -18.30 -10.72
C PHE A 111 -1.33 -18.63 -9.79
N LEU A 112 -0.96 -17.72 -8.88
CA LEU A 112 0.17 -17.92 -7.98
C LEU A 112 -0.05 -19.11 -7.02
N ARG A 113 -1.28 -19.35 -6.54
CA ARG A 113 -1.60 -20.51 -5.71
C ARG A 113 -1.42 -21.84 -6.46
N ASN A 114 -1.82 -21.89 -7.73
CA ASN A 114 -1.60 -23.06 -8.57
C ASN A 114 -0.10 -23.31 -8.78
N GLU A 115 0.67 -22.27 -9.09
CA GLU A 115 2.13 -22.36 -9.22
C GLU A 115 2.79 -22.82 -7.92
N LYS A 116 2.38 -22.26 -6.78
CA LYS A 116 2.83 -22.67 -5.45
C LYS A 116 2.55 -24.16 -5.20
N SER A 117 1.34 -24.62 -5.49
CA SER A 117 0.94 -26.02 -5.34
C SER A 117 1.76 -26.95 -6.22
N ASN A 118 2.02 -26.57 -7.48
CA ASN A 118 2.83 -27.37 -8.41
C ASN A 118 4.29 -27.49 -7.98
N LEU A 119 4.78 -26.52 -7.20
CA LEU A 119 6.13 -26.51 -6.64
C LEU A 119 6.25 -27.21 -5.28
N GLY A 120 5.12 -27.60 -4.65
CA GLY A 120 5.12 -28.22 -3.33
C GLY A 120 5.56 -27.29 -2.19
N LEU A 121 5.29 -25.99 -2.32
CA LEU A 121 5.61 -24.94 -1.34
C LEU A 121 4.45 -24.66 -0.37
#